data_AF-A0A6F9CVW0-F1
#
_entry.id   AF-A0A6F9CVW0-F1
#
_cell.length_a   1.000
_cell.length_b   1.000
_cell.length_c   1.000
_cell.angle_alpha   90.00
_cell.angle_beta   90.00
_cell.angle_gamma   90.00
#
_symmetry.space_group_name_H-M   'P 1'
#
loop_
_entity.id
_entity.type
_entity.pdbx_description
1 polymer ?
#
loop_
_entity_poly.entity_id
_entity_poly.type
_entity_poly.pdbx_seq_one_letter_code
_entity_poly.pdbx_strand_id
1 'polypeptide(L)'
;MALETCPKDLRHLRACLLCSLVKTIDQFEYDGCDNCESYLQMKGNREMVYECTSSSFDGVIAQMSPEDSWVAKWQRIRVVRELKSRGVIYKSRDTAVKT
;
A
#
# COMPACT_ATOMS: atom_id res chain seq x y z
N MET A 1 14.30 8.07 -3.06
CA MET A 1 13.07 7.38 -3.48
C MET A 1 13.47 6.22 -4.36
N ALA A 2 12.93 5.02 -4.14
CA ALA A 2 13.22 3.88 -5.01
C ALA A 2 12.28 3.94 -6.21
N LEU A 3 12.82 3.98 -7.44
CA LEU A 3 12.01 3.88 -8.67
C LEU A 3 11.17 2.60 -8.70
N GLU A 4 11.62 1.57 -7.99
CA GLU A 4 10.97 0.26 -7.85
C GLU A 4 9.61 0.33 -7.12
N THR A 5 9.33 1.44 -6.40
CA THR A 5 8.05 1.64 -5.73
C THR A 5 6.94 2.04 -6.71
N CYS A 6 7.27 2.67 -7.84
CA CYS A 6 6.28 3.09 -8.84
C CYS A 6 5.71 1.87 -9.60
N PRO A 7 4.40 1.84 -9.91
CA PRO A 7 3.83 0.80 -10.76
C PRO A 7 4.54 0.73 -12.12
N LYS A 8 4.98 -0.46 -12.53
CA LYS A 8 5.67 -0.68 -13.82
C LYS A 8 4.76 -0.48 -15.02
N ASP A 9 3.48 -0.79 -14.86
CA ASP A 9 2.42 -0.57 -15.84
C ASP A 9 1.05 -0.42 -15.14
N LEU A 10 -0.02 -0.24 -15.92
CA LEU A 10 -1.38 -0.01 -15.40
C LEU A 10 -2.26 -1.27 -15.37
N ARG A 11 -1.73 -2.44 -15.74
CA ARG A 11 -2.45 -3.71 -15.72
C ARG A 11 -2.25 -4.40 -14.38
N HIS A 12 -3.28 -5.11 -13.94
CA HIS A 12 -3.25 -5.90 -12.70
C HIS A 12 -2.75 -5.11 -11.49
N LEU A 13 -3.10 -3.82 -11.43
CA LEU A 13 -2.84 -2.97 -10.27
C LEU A 13 -3.62 -3.48 -9.07
N ARG A 14 -2.98 -3.43 -7.91
CA ARG A 14 -3.57 -3.79 -6.62
C ARG A 14 -3.17 -2.76 -5.58
N ALA A 15 -4.05 -2.53 -4.61
CA ALA A 15 -3.81 -1.66 -3.47
C ALA A 15 -3.61 -2.51 -2.20
N CYS A 16 -2.54 -2.25 -1.45
CA CYS A 16 -2.28 -2.91 -0.17
C CYS A 16 -3.37 -2.54 0.85
N LEU A 17 -4.01 -3.54 1.46
CA LEU A 17 -5.10 -3.32 2.41
C LEU A 17 -4.64 -2.62 3.70
N LEU A 18 -3.36 -2.73 4.06
CA LEU A 18 -2.82 -2.13 5.28
C LEU A 18 -2.37 -0.67 5.09
N CYS A 19 -1.76 -0.35 3.94
CA CYS A 19 -1.13 0.97 3.72
C CYS A 19 -1.55 1.73 2.45
N SER A 20 -2.47 1.18 1.66
CA SER A 20 -2.96 1.72 0.37
C SER A 20 -1.90 1.94 -0.72
N LEU A 21 -0.68 1.42 -0.57
CA LEU A 21 0.31 1.44 -1.66
C LEU A 21 -0.23 0.69 -2.88
N VAL A 22 -0.08 1.28 -4.07
CA VAL A 22 -0.50 0.68 -5.33
C VAL A 22 0.72 0.22 -6.13
N LYS A 23 0.72 -1.04 -6.54
CA LYS A 23 1.70 -1.66 -7.44
C LYS A 23 1.01 -2.71 -8.31
N THR A 24 1.72 -3.21 -9.32
CA THR A 24 1.29 -4.41 -10.04
C THR A 24 1.37 -5.63 -9.11
N ILE A 25 0.55 -6.65 -9.38
CA ILE A 25 0.60 -7.92 -8.63
C ILE A 25 2.01 -8.54 -8.64
N ASP A 26 2.70 -8.49 -9.78
CA ASP A 26 4.04 -9.07 -9.93
C ASP A 26 5.10 -8.29 -9.11
N GLN A 27 4.95 -6.98 -8.97
CA GLN A 27 5.83 -6.20 -8.08
C GLN A 27 5.61 -6.53 -6.60
N PHE A 28 4.36 -6.77 -6.17
CA PHE A 28 4.11 -7.24 -4.80
C PHE A 28 4.65 -8.64 -4.56
N GLU A 29 4.54 -9.54 -5.54
CA GLU A 29 5.11 -10.88 -5.44
C GLU A 29 6.64 -10.83 -5.40
N TYR A 30 7.28 -10.00 -6.21
CA TYR A 30 8.74 -9.94 -6.31
C TYR A 30 9.40 -9.17 -5.15
N ASP A 31 8.87 -8.00 -4.78
CA ASP A 31 9.50 -7.11 -3.80
C ASP A 31 8.75 -7.02 -2.47
N GLY A 32 7.51 -7.52 -2.41
CA GLY A 32 6.62 -7.28 -1.29
C GLY A 32 6.08 -5.85 -1.27
N CYS A 33 5.48 -5.47 -0.14
CA CYS A 33 5.03 -4.10 0.07
C CYS A 33 6.11 -3.26 0.78
N ASP A 34 6.57 -2.17 0.17
CA ASP A 34 7.66 -1.32 0.68
C ASP A 34 7.44 -0.81 2.11
N ASN A 35 6.19 -0.76 2.54
CA ASN A 35 5.77 -0.26 3.84
C ASN A 35 5.43 -1.36 4.84
N CYS A 36 4.95 -2.50 4.35
CA CYS A 36 4.28 -3.52 5.17
C CYS A 36 4.95 -4.90 5.10
N GLU A 37 6.01 -5.06 4.32
CA GLU A 37 6.58 -6.38 4.08
C GLU A 37 7.03 -7.05 5.37
N SER A 38 7.60 -6.29 6.31
CA SER A 38 8.02 -6.83 7.59
C SER A 38 6.91 -7.49 8.42
N TYR A 39 5.62 -7.29 8.10
CA TYR A 39 4.48 -7.90 8.82
C TYR A 39 3.68 -8.83 7.91
N LEU A 40 3.44 -8.42 6.67
CA LEU A 40 2.58 -9.15 5.75
C LEU A 40 3.30 -10.31 5.07
N GLN A 41 4.63 -10.24 4.92
CA GLN A 41 5.46 -11.32 4.38
C GLN A 41 4.90 -11.92 3.08
N MET A 42 4.53 -11.07 2.13
CA MET A 42 3.90 -11.50 0.87
C MET A 42 4.91 -11.75 -0.25
N LYS A 43 6.17 -11.34 -0.07
CA LYS A 43 7.23 -11.57 -1.04
C LYS A 43 7.43 -13.06 -1.31
N GLY A 44 7.45 -13.42 -2.60
CA GLY A 44 7.56 -14.79 -3.08
C GLY A 44 6.29 -15.63 -2.88
N ASN A 45 5.19 -15.06 -2.38
CA ASN A 45 3.96 -15.77 -2.11
C ASN A 45 2.76 -15.05 -2.76
N ARG A 46 2.42 -15.45 -3.99
CA ARG A 46 1.33 -14.85 -4.76
C ARG A 46 -0.05 -15.00 -4.11
N GLU A 47 -0.30 -16.09 -3.39
CA GLU A 47 -1.55 -16.27 -2.64
C GLU A 47 -1.68 -15.21 -1.54
N MET A 48 -0.60 -14.99 -0.79
CA MET A 48 -0.55 -13.95 0.25
C MET A 48 -0.70 -12.55 -0.35
N VAL A 49 -0.20 -12.30 -1.56
CA VAL A 49 -0.46 -11.06 -2.29
C VAL A 49 -1.96 -10.87 -2.54
N TYR A 50 -2.69 -11.90 -2.96
CA TYR A 50 -4.14 -11.82 -3.15
C TYR A 50 -4.89 -11.54 -1.85
N GLU A 51 -4.47 -12.11 -0.72
CA GLU A 51 -5.10 -11.89 0.59
C GLU A 51 -4.81 -10.49 1.17
N CYS A 52 -3.61 -9.97 0.93
CA CYS A 52 -3.16 -8.70 1.51
C CYS A 52 -3.45 -7.45 0.66
N THR A 53 -3.97 -7.63 -0.56
CA THR A 53 -4.17 -6.55 -1.52
C THR A 53 -5.50 -6.68 -2.25
N SER A 54 -6.08 -5.56 -2.68
CA SER A 54 -7.34 -5.53 -3.45
C SER A 54 -7.08 -5.01 -4.87
N SER A 55 -7.67 -5.66 -5.88
CA SER A 55 -7.76 -5.09 -7.24
C SER A 55 -8.88 -4.04 -7.38
N SER A 56 -9.77 -3.96 -6.40
CA SER A 56 -10.84 -2.96 -6.34
C SER A 56 -10.39 -1.81 -5.44
N PHE A 57 -10.02 -0.69 -6.06
CA PHE A 57 -9.65 0.56 -5.41
C PHE A 57 -10.06 1.74 -6.31
N ASP A 58 -10.23 2.92 -5.72
CA ASP A 58 -10.66 4.12 -6.42
C ASP A 58 -9.62 5.24 -6.32
N GLY A 59 -9.18 5.73 -7.47
CA GLY A 59 -8.19 6.81 -7.58
C GLY A 59 -6.76 6.40 -7.20
N VAL A 60 -5.78 7.23 -7.59
CA VAL A 60 -4.35 7.04 -7.26
C VAL A 60 -3.74 8.39 -6.90
N ILE A 61 -2.81 8.39 -5.93
CA ILE A 61 -2.07 9.57 -5.50
C ILE A 61 -0.57 9.28 -5.65
N ALA A 62 0.13 10.06 -6.47
CA ALA A 62 1.59 10.06 -6.53
C ALA A 62 2.14 10.88 -5.36
N GLN A 63 2.35 10.25 -4.20
CA GLN A 63 2.85 10.92 -3.00
C GLN A 63 4.38 11.03 -3.03
N MET A 64 4.89 12.26 -3.12
CA MET A 64 6.34 12.54 -3.18
C MET A 64 6.92 12.97 -1.83
N SER A 65 6.18 13.77 -1.04
CA SER A 65 6.66 14.34 0.22
C SER A 65 5.64 14.12 1.34
N PRO A 66 5.51 12.88 1.87
CA PRO A 66 4.48 12.53 2.83
C PRO A 66 4.55 13.32 4.15
N GLU A 67 5.74 13.74 4.57
CA GLU A 67 5.97 14.56 5.76
C GLU A 67 5.39 15.98 5.64
N ASP A 68 5.33 16.53 4.43
CA ASP A 68 4.91 17.91 4.12
C ASP A 68 3.71 17.94 3.14
N SER A 69 2.76 17.02 3.34
CA SER A 69 1.59 16.91 2.48
C SER A 69 0.29 16.86 3.29
N TRP A 70 -0.59 17.83 3.07
CA TRP A 70 -1.96 17.79 3.60
C TRP A 70 -2.71 16.55 3.12
N VAL A 71 -2.53 16.17 1.85
CA VAL A 71 -3.13 14.96 1.27
C VAL A 71 -2.64 13.71 2.02
N ALA A 72 -1.34 13.61 2.32
CA ALA A 72 -0.81 12.50 3.12
C ALA A 72 -1.40 12.45 4.53
N LYS A 73 -1.62 13.62 5.15
CA LYS A 73 -2.26 13.73 6.46
C LYS A 73 -3.69 13.19 6.42
N TRP A 74 -4.48 13.64 5.45
CA TRP A 74 -5.87 13.22 5.29
C TRP A 74 -5.98 11.71 5.01
N GLN A 75 -5.16 11.20 4.10
CA GLN A 75 -5.14 9.79 3.71
C GLN A 75 -4.46 8.86 4.74
N ARG A 76 -3.96 9.39 5.86
CA ARG A 76 -3.27 8.63 6.91
C ARG A 76 -2.07 7.83 6.36
N ILE A 77 -1.27 8.47 5.50
CA ILE A 77 -0.06 7.89 4.86
C ILE A 77 1.21 8.74 5.12
N ARG A 78 1.21 9.64 6.11
CA ARG A 78 2.42 10.40 6.46
C ARG A 78 3.58 9.52 6.96
N VAL A 79 3.25 8.45 7.69
CA VAL A 79 4.24 7.58 8.35
C VAL A 79 4.00 6.14 7.91
N VAL A 80 4.21 5.86 6.62
CA VAL A 80 3.97 4.52 6.11
C VAL A 80 5.01 3.50 6.61
N ARG A 81 6.12 3.97 7.20
CA ARG A 81 7.21 3.14 7.73
C ARG A 81 7.03 2.63 9.15
N GLU A 82 6.07 3.17 9.91
CA GLU A 82 6.01 2.94 11.35
C GLU A 82 4.73 2.21 11.76
N LEU A 83 4.60 0.97 11.29
CA LEU A 83 3.62 0.04 11.85
C LEU A 83 4.22 -0.71 13.07
N LYS A 84 5.53 -0.96 13.20
CA LYS A 84 6.06 -2.00 14.14
C LYS A 84 6.46 -1.52 15.52
N SER A 85 6.74 -0.24 15.75
CA SER A 85 7.30 0.13 17.06
C SER A 85 6.27 0.12 18.21
N ARG A 86 4.95 -0.04 17.97
CA ARG A 86 3.90 0.39 18.94
C ARG A 86 2.59 -0.42 19.09
N GLY A 87 2.42 -1.59 18.48
CA GLY A 87 1.15 -2.36 18.56
C GLY A 87 0.14 -1.99 17.47
N VAL A 88 0.34 -2.56 16.29
CA VAL A 88 -0.42 -2.26 15.05
C VAL A 88 -1.92 -2.47 15.25
N ILE A 89 -2.71 -1.41 15.08
CA ILE A 89 -4.16 -1.49 14.92
C ILE A 89 -4.46 -1.38 13.43
N TYR A 90 -5.08 -2.42 12.86
CA TYR A 90 -5.65 -2.33 11.52
C TYR A 90 -6.82 -1.35 11.51
N LYS A 91 -6.77 -0.38 10.60
CA LYS A 91 -7.91 0.47 10.24
C LYS A 91 -8.15 0.33 8.76
N SER A 92 -9.41 0.11 8.39
CA SER A 92 -9.81 0.00 6.98
C SER A 92 -9.31 1.19 6.16
N ARG A 93 -8.86 0.89 4.94
CA ARG A 93 -8.47 1.85 3.91
C ARG A 93 -9.60 2.17 2.92
N ASP A 94 -10.75 1.52 3.08
CA ASP A 94 -11.98 1.93 2.39
C ASP A 94 -12.46 3.26 2.98
N THR A 95 -12.31 4.33 2.21
CA THR A 95 -12.74 5.69 2.56
C THR A 95 -14.03 6.10 1.85
N ALA A 96 -14.68 5.18 1.13
CA ALA A 96 -15.91 5.48 0.42
C ALA A 96 -17.03 5.80 1.42
N VAL A 97 -17.85 6.81 1.10
CA VAL A 97 -19.08 7.07 1.83
C VAL A 97 -20.11 6.04 1.36
N LYS A 98 -20.54 5.17 2.27
CA LYS A 98 -21.55 4.14 1.98
C LYS A 98 -22.93 4.73 2.22
N THR A 99 -23.77 4.67 1.19
CA THR A 99 -25.21 5.00 1.27
C THR A 99 -26.01 3.85 1.83
#